data_AF-A0A7S2ICR7-F1
#
_entry.id   AF-A0A7S2ICR7-F1
#
_cell.length_a   1.000
_cell.length_b   1.000
_cell.length_c   1.000
_cell.angle_alpha   90.00
_cell.angle_beta   90.00
_cell.angle_gamma   90.00
#
_symmetry.space_group_name_H-M   'P 1'
#
loop_
_entity.id
_entity.type
_entity.pdbx_description
1 polymer ?
#
loop_
_entity_poly.entity_id
_entity_poly.type
_entity_poly.pdbx_seq_one_letter_code
_entity_poly.pdbx_strand_id
1 'polypeptide(L)'
;AMVGYARVAGGAAEDASRRVDGFANTRVFLWNQRKCLGSALHDAVRRDNVQEVRELLQAGSSKVDDRFSYQSSFQGLVQEGSGEAIHLAATAGHGAMVAALLELRASLDAKVTRGAAEHYDVLHAAIFGQGRGGSVDLVQSLLAWRAPLRRNANGHSPLHVAFLTAQPELIRLVRQHSELEELDRGRAEGLADAAPPCDDAVWCTPLELGIADGKLSAAQLSELAPLTPVSLGVFTRVGPDCIVPFLGRCLAQDIRAAQLAQHVSSADVTRVLRESPLAAASLLNTLASRPEEDNPAWHPLPRRVSFAPQGVLETIRCRHLLNPPPACLTFYEPHSRWKYDSSTFTFPPWHSGLVPPSRVDVRRMQHGVGWRRQMVRDVDIRVCHVPDVACAEVFAALGTHKSREELEIFATPMVRGLISHVWLGGACGVDLVQGLLSLYCLLVVLAE
;
A
#
# COMPACT_ATOMS: atom_id res chain seq x y z
N ALA A 1 -10.27 -16.93 -7.53
CA ALA A 1 -10.34 -16.86 -9.01
C ALA A 1 -8.97 -17.30 -9.55
N MET A 2 -8.83 -18.16 -10.58
CA MET A 2 -9.13 -17.94 -12.02
C MET A 2 -8.44 -16.67 -12.54
N VAL A 3 -7.64 -16.62 -13.62
CA VAL A 3 -7.01 -17.57 -14.59
C VAL A 3 -5.68 -16.90 -15.01
N GLY A 4 -4.58 -17.54 -15.45
CA GLY A 4 -4.25 -18.95 -15.77
C GLY A 4 -2.76 -19.02 -16.19
N TYR A 5 -2.31 -20.00 -16.98
CA TYR A 5 -0.95 -20.03 -17.55
C TYR A 5 -0.87 -20.60 -18.99
N ALA A 6 0.13 -20.15 -19.73
CA ALA A 6 0.27 -20.39 -21.17
C ALA A 6 0.55 -21.86 -21.53
N ARG A 7 -0.05 -22.28 -22.65
CA ARG A 7 0.12 -23.59 -23.29
C ARG A 7 1.47 -23.64 -24.02
N VAL A 8 2.55 -23.93 -23.31
CA VAL A 8 3.86 -24.17 -23.94
C VAL A 8 3.81 -25.48 -24.74
N ALA A 9 4.37 -25.46 -25.94
CA ALA A 9 4.17 -26.48 -26.96
C ALA A 9 4.68 -27.88 -26.53
N GLY A 10 3.92 -28.91 -26.89
CA GLY A 10 4.38 -30.30 -26.80
C GLY A 10 5.48 -30.56 -27.83
N GLY A 11 6.70 -30.82 -27.35
CA GLY A 11 7.86 -31.04 -28.22
C GLY A 11 9.17 -31.38 -27.50
N ALA A 12 9.11 -31.92 -26.27
CA ALA A 12 10.31 -32.30 -25.50
C ALA A 12 10.07 -33.44 -24.48
N ALA A 13 8.91 -34.11 -24.51
CA ALA A 13 8.50 -35.03 -23.44
C ALA A 13 9.16 -36.42 -23.49
N GLU A 14 9.76 -36.82 -24.62
CA GLU A 14 10.31 -38.19 -24.77
C GLU A 14 11.74 -38.36 -24.24
N ASP A 15 12.52 -37.29 -24.07
CA ASP A 15 13.95 -37.42 -23.71
C ASP A 15 14.20 -37.40 -22.19
N ALA A 16 13.26 -36.86 -21.40
CA ALA A 16 13.33 -36.87 -19.94
C ALA A 16 13.04 -38.26 -19.31
N SER A 17 12.42 -39.18 -20.05
CA SER A 17 12.07 -40.53 -19.57
C SER A 17 13.27 -41.49 -19.57
N ARG A 18 14.37 -41.16 -20.26
CA ARG A 18 15.53 -42.05 -20.50
C ARG A 18 16.67 -41.94 -19.48
N ARG A 19 16.38 -41.55 -18.23
CA ARG A 19 17.36 -41.56 -17.12
C ARG A 19 16.81 -42.18 -15.82
N VAL A 20 16.05 -43.27 -15.95
CA VAL A 20 15.66 -44.14 -14.82
C VAL A 20 16.52 -45.41 -14.80
N ASP A 21 17.82 -45.26 -15.02
CA ASP A 21 18.78 -46.38 -15.00
C ASP A 21 19.32 -46.61 -13.57
N GLY A 22 18.93 -47.73 -12.97
CA GLY A 22 19.79 -48.45 -12.01
C GLY A 22 19.82 -47.99 -10.54
N PHE A 23 18.69 -47.76 -9.88
CA PHE A 23 18.68 -47.60 -8.42
C PHE A 23 18.66 -48.94 -7.65
N ALA A 24 19.85 -49.45 -7.29
CA ALA A 24 19.98 -50.55 -6.32
C ALA A 24 19.91 -50.09 -4.85
N ASN A 25 19.67 -48.79 -4.57
CA ASN A 25 19.81 -48.19 -3.24
C ASN A 25 18.82 -47.02 -2.98
N THR A 26 17.59 -47.09 -3.53
CA THR A 26 16.55 -46.06 -3.28
C THR A 26 16.14 -46.04 -1.81
N ARG A 27 16.20 -44.86 -1.19
CA ARG A 27 15.64 -44.58 0.13
C ARG A 27 14.32 -43.86 0.00
N VAL A 28 13.35 -44.25 0.82
CA VAL A 28 12.04 -43.58 0.93
C VAL A 28 12.04 -42.70 2.17
N PHE A 29 11.70 -41.43 2.00
CA PHE A 29 11.62 -40.47 3.11
C PHE A 29 10.43 -39.52 2.94
N LEU A 30 10.21 -38.64 3.93
CA LEU A 30 9.16 -37.62 3.90
C LEU A 30 9.76 -36.22 3.77
N TRP A 31 9.19 -35.40 2.89
CA TRP A 31 9.47 -33.96 2.77
C TRP A 31 8.18 -33.24 2.37
N ASN A 32 7.89 -32.09 3.00
CA ASN A 32 6.62 -31.35 2.84
C ASN A 32 5.36 -32.25 2.96
N GLN A 33 5.38 -33.20 3.92
CA GLN A 33 4.34 -34.22 4.14
C GLN A 33 4.07 -35.17 2.95
N ARG A 34 5.01 -35.30 2.01
CA ARG A 34 4.93 -36.16 0.83
C ARG A 34 5.98 -37.26 0.89
N LYS A 35 5.67 -38.44 0.37
CA LYS A 35 6.64 -39.51 0.16
C LYS A 35 7.57 -39.13 -1.00
N CYS A 36 8.87 -39.23 -0.75
CA CYS A 36 9.93 -38.92 -1.70
C CYS A 36 10.86 -40.14 -1.87
N LEU A 37 11.43 -40.28 -3.06
CA LEU A 37 12.40 -41.31 -3.44
C LEU A 37 13.74 -40.65 -3.74
N GLY A 38 14.83 -41.10 -3.12
CA GLY A 38 16.16 -40.53 -3.38
C GLY A 38 17.31 -41.47 -3.01
N SER A 39 18.54 -41.01 -3.24
CA SER A 39 19.78 -41.72 -2.89
C SER A 39 20.09 -41.67 -1.38
N ALA A 40 21.12 -42.42 -0.94
CA ALA A 40 21.60 -42.41 0.44
C ALA A 40 22.00 -41.00 0.93
N LEU A 41 22.55 -40.17 0.03
CA LEU A 41 22.87 -38.76 0.28
C LEU A 41 21.68 -37.97 0.83
N HIS A 42 20.49 -38.18 0.28
CA HIS A 42 19.28 -37.47 0.70
C HIS A 42 18.85 -37.82 2.12
N ASP A 43 19.01 -39.08 2.52
CA ASP A 43 18.72 -39.50 3.89
C ASP A 43 19.78 -39.04 4.90
N ALA A 44 21.06 -39.02 4.51
CA ALA A 44 22.15 -38.47 5.32
C ALA A 44 21.96 -36.96 5.57
N VAL A 45 21.61 -36.19 4.54
CA VAL A 45 21.27 -34.75 4.65
C VAL A 45 20.04 -34.53 5.54
N ARG A 46 18.99 -35.34 5.38
CA ARG A 46 17.78 -35.28 6.23
C ARG A 46 18.07 -35.58 7.70
N ARG A 47 19.09 -36.40 7.99
CA ARG A 47 19.57 -36.72 9.35
C ARG A 47 20.62 -35.72 9.89
N ASP A 48 20.93 -34.67 9.15
CA ASP A 48 21.95 -33.67 9.44
C ASP A 48 23.39 -34.21 9.62
N ASN A 49 23.69 -35.38 9.05
CA ASN A 49 25.00 -36.02 9.22
C ASN A 49 26.02 -35.52 8.18
N VAL A 50 26.64 -34.37 8.45
CA VAL A 50 27.62 -33.72 7.55
C VAL A 50 28.81 -34.63 7.22
N GLN A 51 29.23 -35.49 8.16
CA GLN A 51 30.37 -36.38 7.96
C GLN A 51 30.04 -37.50 6.95
N GLU A 52 28.91 -38.16 7.11
CA GLU A 52 28.42 -39.20 6.17
C GLU A 52 28.15 -38.61 4.77
N VAL A 53 27.67 -37.37 4.69
CA VAL A 53 27.52 -36.64 3.41
C VAL A 53 28.87 -36.48 2.71
N ARG A 54 29.93 -36.05 3.43
CA ARG A 54 31.28 -35.93 2.87
C ARG A 54 31.84 -37.29 2.42
N GLU A 55 31.67 -38.34 3.21
CA GLU A 55 32.12 -39.69 2.89
C GLU A 55 31.44 -40.27 1.65
N LEU A 56 30.10 -40.15 1.53
CA LEU A 56 29.34 -40.64 0.38
C LEU A 56 29.75 -39.96 -0.94
N LEU A 57 30.08 -38.67 -0.88
CA LEU A 57 30.51 -37.87 -2.03
C LEU A 57 31.98 -38.12 -2.38
N GLN A 58 32.88 -38.28 -1.39
CA GLN A 58 34.27 -38.67 -1.61
C GLN A 58 34.40 -40.09 -2.20
N ALA A 59 33.56 -41.02 -1.77
CA ALA A 59 33.49 -42.37 -2.31
C ALA A 59 32.85 -42.45 -3.71
N GLY A 60 32.37 -41.34 -4.28
CA GLY A 60 31.69 -41.30 -5.58
C GLY A 60 30.38 -42.11 -5.64
N SER A 61 29.82 -42.48 -4.48
CA SER A 61 28.64 -43.35 -4.36
C SER A 61 27.31 -42.59 -4.54
N SER A 62 27.37 -41.27 -4.56
CA SER A 62 26.29 -40.34 -4.90
C SER A 62 26.93 -39.06 -5.43
N LYS A 63 26.18 -38.22 -6.14
CA LYS A 63 26.63 -36.90 -6.59
C LYS A 63 25.87 -35.80 -5.88
N VAL A 64 26.45 -34.60 -5.82
CA VAL A 64 25.84 -33.44 -5.15
C VAL A 64 24.59 -32.95 -5.90
N ASP A 65 24.59 -33.10 -7.22
CA ASP A 65 23.48 -32.81 -8.13
C ASP A 65 22.47 -33.98 -8.26
N ASP A 66 22.61 -35.06 -7.47
CA ASP A 66 21.60 -36.11 -7.42
C ASP A 66 20.25 -35.54 -6.99
N ARG A 67 19.19 -35.91 -7.72
CA ARG A 67 17.83 -35.40 -7.49
C ARG A 67 16.95 -36.48 -6.87
N PHE A 68 16.22 -36.13 -5.81
CA PHE A 68 15.11 -36.93 -5.32
C PHE A 68 13.85 -36.62 -6.13
N SER A 69 12.96 -37.61 -6.29
CA SER A 69 11.63 -37.43 -6.89
C SER A 69 10.51 -37.50 -5.86
N TYR A 70 9.40 -36.85 -6.16
CA TYR A 70 8.18 -36.85 -5.35
C TYR A 70 6.94 -36.66 -6.22
N GLN A 71 5.80 -37.17 -5.78
CA GLN A 71 4.52 -36.92 -6.45
C GLN A 71 3.76 -35.79 -5.75
N SER A 72 3.03 -35.01 -6.54
CA SER A 72 2.14 -33.96 -6.07
C SER A 72 0.87 -33.91 -6.91
N SER A 73 -0.23 -33.43 -6.35
CA SER A 73 -1.44 -33.16 -7.12
C SER A 73 -1.65 -31.65 -7.27
N PHE A 74 -2.05 -31.23 -8.46
CA PHE A 74 -2.42 -29.85 -8.77
C PHE A 74 -3.61 -29.87 -9.74
N GLN A 75 -4.70 -29.18 -9.38
CA GLN A 75 -5.97 -29.19 -10.14
C GLN A 75 -6.48 -30.63 -10.47
N GLY A 76 -6.24 -31.59 -9.58
CA GLY A 76 -6.62 -33.00 -9.76
C GLY A 76 -5.66 -33.84 -10.62
N LEU A 77 -4.70 -33.22 -11.30
CA LEU A 77 -3.66 -33.92 -12.06
C LEU A 77 -2.48 -34.29 -11.16
N VAL A 78 -1.97 -35.52 -11.28
CA VAL A 78 -0.73 -35.95 -10.63
C VAL A 78 0.45 -35.43 -11.45
N GLN A 79 1.37 -34.75 -10.77
CA GLN A 79 2.60 -34.20 -11.33
C GLN A 79 3.79 -34.76 -10.55
N GLU A 80 4.76 -35.30 -11.28
CA GLU A 80 6.07 -35.60 -10.71
C GLU A 80 6.86 -34.30 -10.51
N GLY A 81 7.53 -34.19 -9.37
CA GLY A 81 8.49 -33.14 -9.09
C GLY A 81 9.81 -33.73 -8.63
N SER A 82 10.88 -32.93 -8.73
CA SER A 82 12.20 -33.33 -8.24
C SER A 82 12.92 -32.18 -7.55
N GLY A 83 13.88 -32.48 -6.70
CA GLY A 83 14.76 -31.48 -6.07
C GLY A 83 16.12 -32.08 -5.72
N GLU A 84 17.11 -31.23 -5.49
CA GLU A 84 18.45 -31.64 -5.02
C GLU A 84 18.53 -31.65 -3.48
N ALA A 85 19.51 -32.37 -2.94
CA ALA A 85 19.73 -32.52 -1.49
C ALA A 85 19.83 -31.18 -0.73
N ILE A 86 20.37 -30.11 -1.34
CA ILE A 86 20.44 -28.77 -0.73
C ILE A 86 19.07 -28.19 -0.36
N HIS A 87 18.00 -28.53 -1.10
CA HIS A 87 16.64 -28.11 -0.76
C HIS A 87 16.13 -28.78 0.52
N LEU A 88 16.56 -30.02 0.81
CA LEU A 88 16.18 -30.71 2.04
C LEU A 88 16.83 -30.03 3.25
N ALA A 89 18.14 -29.76 3.18
CA ALA A 89 18.88 -29.03 4.20
C ALA A 89 18.30 -27.62 4.43
N ALA A 90 18.01 -26.91 3.33
CA ALA A 90 17.44 -25.57 3.37
C ALA A 90 16.04 -25.55 4.00
N THR A 91 15.13 -26.42 3.56
CA THR A 91 13.78 -26.54 4.14
C THR A 91 13.79 -26.98 5.61
N ALA A 92 14.81 -27.72 6.05
CA ALA A 92 14.96 -28.14 7.44
C ALA A 92 15.62 -27.08 8.35
N GLY A 93 16.21 -26.02 7.78
CA GLY A 93 16.92 -24.99 8.55
C GLY A 93 18.37 -25.36 8.92
N HIS A 94 18.94 -26.41 8.33
CA HIS A 94 20.26 -26.95 8.70
C HIS A 94 21.40 -26.11 8.11
N GLY A 95 21.70 -24.95 8.70
CA GLY A 95 22.70 -23.99 8.21
C GLY A 95 24.09 -24.59 7.95
N ALA A 96 24.61 -25.40 8.88
CA ALA A 96 25.91 -26.06 8.74
C ALA A 96 25.96 -27.07 7.58
N MET A 97 24.86 -27.81 7.35
CA MET A 97 24.74 -28.74 6.23
C MET A 97 24.66 -28.00 4.89
N VAL A 98 23.91 -26.89 4.81
CA VAL A 98 23.89 -26.06 3.59
C VAL A 98 25.28 -25.52 3.28
N ALA A 99 26.00 -24.99 4.28
CA ALA A 99 27.38 -24.52 4.09
C ALA A 99 28.30 -25.65 3.57
N ALA A 100 28.25 -26.84 4.17
CA ALA A 100 29.03 -27.99 3.73
C ALA A 100 28.66 -28.48 2.33
N LEU A 101 27.38 -28.42 1.92
CA LEU A 101 26.98 -28.75 0.55
C LEU A 101 27.51 -27.72 -0.46
N LEU A 102 27.57 -26.43 -0.10
CA LEU A 102 28.17 -25.39 -0.95
C LEU A 102 29.69 -25.54 -1.08
N GLU A 103 30.40 -25.89 0.00
CA GLU A 103 31.83 -26.28 -0.04
C GLU A 103 32.06 -27.43 -1.04
N LEU A 104 31.13 -28.38 -1.10
CA LEU A 104 31.14 -29.53 -1.99
C LEU A 104 30.58 -29.24 -3.40
N ARG A 105 30.40 -27.95 -3.75
CA ARG A 105 29.94 -27.45 -5.06
C ARG A 105 28.45 -27.67 -5.37
N ALA A 106 27.58 -27.74 -4.37
CA ALA A 106 26.13 -27.56 -4.59
C ALA A 106 25.84 -26.15 -5.14
N SER A 107 24.76 -26.00 -5.91
CA SER A 107 24.35 -24.71 -6.48
C SER A 107 23.27 -24.03 -5.64
N LEU A 108 23.38 -22.72 -5.42
CA LEU A 108 22.29 -21.88 -4.90
C LEU A 108 21.20 -21.60 -5.96
N ASP A 109 21.56 -21.65 -7.25
CA ASP A 109 20.63 -21.57 -8.38
C ASP A 109 19.89 -22.89 -8.63
N ALA A 110 20.14 -23.93 -7.82
CA ALA A 110 19.40 -25.19 -7.87
C ALA A 110 17.90 -24.94 -7.64
N LYS A 111 17.07 -25.61 -8.43
CA LYS A 111 15.60 -25.47 -8.36
C LYS A 111 14.89 -26.80 -8.21
N VAL A 112 13.81 -26.76 -7.46
CA VAL A 112 12.77 -27.79 -7.43
C VAL A 112 11.96 -27.71 -8.72
N THR A 113 11.73 -28.85 -9.39
CA THR A 113 10.82 -28.94 -10.54
C THR A 113 9.46 -29.51 -10.14
N ARG A 114 8.42 -29.21 -10.94
CA ARG A 114 7.10 -29.87 -10.95
C ARG A 114 6.60 -29.96 -12.39
N GLY A 115 6.11 -31.13 -12.82
CA GLY A 115 5.67 -31.35 -14.19
C GLY A 115 6.77 -31.07 -15.22
N ALA A 116 8.01 -31.45 -14.90
CA ALA A 116 9.25 -31.13 -15.63
C ALA A 116 9.63 -29.63 -15.75
N ALA A 117 8.81 -28.68 -15.27
CA ALA A 117 9.15 -27.26 -15.23
C ALA A 117 9.87 -26.87 -13.92
N GLU A 118 10.84 -25.96 -14.00
CA GLU A 118 11.45 -25.32 -12.82
C GLU A 118 10.41 -24.50 -12.05
N HIS A 119 10.38 -24.64 -10.72
CA HIS A 119 9.32 -24.03 -9.91
C HIS A 119 9.81 -23.05 -8.84
N TYR A 120 10.80 -23.41 -8.02
CA TYR A 120 11.36 -22.52 -6.97
C TYR A 120 12.76 -22.97 -6.56
N ASP A 121 13.57 -22.04 -6.06
CA ASP A 121 14.98 -22.25 -5.69
C ASP A 121 15.20 -22.57 -4.19
N VAL A 122 16.48 -22.71 -3.82
CA VAL A 122 16.94 -22.96 -2.45
C VAL A 122 16.50 -21.89 -1.46
N LEU A 123 16.49 -20.60 -1.85
CA LEU A 123 16.10 -19.50 -0.97
C LEU A 123 14.60 -19.54 -0.66
N HIS A 124 13.75 -19.77 -1.67
CA HIS A 124 12.33 -20.00 -1.46
C HIS A 124 12.06 -21.25 -0.59
N ALA A 125 12.84 -22.31 -0.77
CA ALA A 125 12.74 -23.53 0.04
C ALA A 125 13.11 -23.29 1.52
N ALA A 126 14.13 -22.47 1.77
CA ALA A 126 14.53 -22.03 3.11
C ALA A 126 13.45 -21.16 3.75
N ILE A 127 13.02 -20.07 3.07
CA ILE A 127 12.02 -19.13 3.59
C ILE A 127 10.71 -19.85 3.92
N PHE A 128 10.22 -20.74 3.05
CA PHE A 128 8.92 -21.38 3.26
C PHE A 128 8.90 -22.34 4.46
N GLY A 129 10.00 -23.05 4.76
CA GLY A 129 10.12 -23.90 5.96
C GLY A 129 8.96 -24.87 6.18
N GLN A 130 8.56 -25.63 5.15
CA GLN A 130 7.37 -26.51 5.16
C GLN A 130 6.04 -25.81 5.48
N GLY A 131 5.93 -24.50 5.23
CA GLY A 131 4.76 -23.68 5.53
C GLY A 131 4.72 -23.14 6.96
N ARG A 132 5.78 -23.37 7.77
CA ARG A 132 5.94 -22.80 9.12
C ARG A 132 6.82 -21.55 9.14
N GLY A 133 7.49 -21.26 8.03
CA GLY A 133 8.57 -20.28 7.93
C GLY A 133 9.93 -20.86 8.34
N GLY A 134 10.97 -20.38 7.66
CA GLY A 134 12.34 -20.89 7.77
C GLY A 134 13.11 -20.49 9.03
N SER A 135 14.35 -20.96 9.12
CA SER A 135 15.34 -20.40 10.04
C SER A 135 15.83 -19.04 9.50
N VAL A 136 15.68 -17.99 10.30
CA VAL A 136 16.13 -16.63 9.97
C VAL A 136 17.65 -16.60 9.74
N ASP A 137 18.42 -17.28 10.60
CA ASP A 137 19.89 -17.36 10.52
C ASP A 137 20.36 -18.03 9.22
N LEU A 138 19.67 -19.09 8.78
CA LEU A 138 19.95 -19.75 7.49
C LEU A 138 19.64 -18.80 6.33
N VAL A 139 18.50 -18.11 6.36
CA VAL A 139 18.11 -17.19 5.28
C VAL A 139 19.07 -16.01 5.21
N GLN A 140 19.51 -15.48 6.36
CA GLN A 140 20.55 -14.45 6.41
C GLN A 140 21.88 -14.96 5.82
N SER A 141 22.26 -16.20 6.13
CA SER A 141 23.46 -16.84 5.57
C SER A 141 23.36 -17.02 4.05
N LEU A 142 22.22 -17.48 3.54
CA LEU A 142 21.94 -17.61 2.10
C LEU A 142 22.04 -16.26 1.37
N LEU A 143 21.48 -15.20 1.95
CA LEU A 143 21.55 -13.84 1.40
C LEU A 143 23.00 -13.30 1.42
N ALA A 144 23.78 -13.59 2.48
CA ALA A 144 25.21 -13.28 2.54
C ALA A 144 26.04 -14.06 1.50
N TRP A 145 25.66 -15.30 1.17
CA TRP A 145 26.21 -16.08 0.07
C TRP A 145 25.68 -15.67 -1.31
N ARG A 146 24.96 -14.54 -1.41
CA ARG A 146 24.39 -13.99 -2.66
C ARG A 146 23.39 -14.92 -3.36
N ALA A 147 22.58 -15.64 -2.58
CA ALA A 147 21.42 -16.34 -3.14
C ALA A 147 20.50 -15.34 -3.87
N PRO A 148 20.05 -15.65 -5.10
CA PRO A 148 19.41 -14.66 -5.97
C PRO A 148 17.97 -14.36 -5.57
N LEU A 149 17.57 -13.08 -5.56
CA LEU A 149 16.20 -12.65 -5.24
C LEU A 149 15.22 -12.77 -6.41
N ARG A 150 15.28 -13.87 -7.17
CA ARG A 150 14.46 -14.11 -8.37
C ARG A 150 13.00 -14.42 -8.02
N ARG A 151 12.08 -14.22 -8.96
CA ARG A 151 10.69 -14.72 -8.84
C ARG A 151 10.63 -16.22 -9.17
N ASN A 152 9.78 -16.93 -8.45
CA ASN A 152 9.49 -18.34 -8.70
C ASN A 152 8.47 -18.52 -9.85
N ALA A 153 8.12 -19.75 -10.22
CA ALA A 153 7.20 -20.02 -11.34
C ALA A 153 5.75 -19.55 -11.11
N ASN A 154 5.37 -19.27 -9.86
CA ASN A 154 4.11 -18.61 -9.52
C ASN A 154 4.27 -17.08 -9.47
N GLY A 155 5.30 -16.49 -10.09
CA GLY A 155 5.58 -15.05 -10.07
C GLY A 155 5.93 -14.45 -8.71
N HIS A 156 5.90 -15.23 -7.62
CA HIS A 156 6.19 -14.76 -6.27
C HIS A 156 7.70 -14.54 -6.11
N SER A 157 8.10 -13.37 -5.60
CA SER A 157 9.49 -13.13 -5.14
C SER A 157 9.71 -13.74 -3.75
N PRO A 158 10.94 -13.78 -3.22
CA PRO A 158 11.21 -14.29 -1.88
C PRO A 158 10.42 -13.54 -0.80
N LEU A 159 10.21 -12.23 -0.99
CA LEU A 159 9.40 -11.40 -0.08
C LEU A 159 7.92 -11.81 -0.06
N HIS A 160 7.34 -12.19 -1.21
CA HIS A 160 5.96 -12.72 -1.26
C HIS A 160 5.86 -14.03 -0.45
N VAL A 161 6.86 -14.90 -0.55
CA VAL A 161 6.88 -16.16 0.20
C VAL A 161 7.14 -15.93 1.69
N ALA A 162 7.90 -14.91 2.09
CA ALA A 162 8.05 -14.51 3.49
C ALA A 162 6.74 -13.98 4.10
N PHE A 163 5.91 -13.26 3.33
CA PHE A 163 4.56 -12.86 3.79
C PHE A 163 3.65 -14.08 4.02
N LEU A 164 3.68 -15.09 3.16
CA LEU A 164 2.89 -16.32 3.32
C LEU A 164 3.23 -17.14 4.57
N THR A 165 4.43 -16.99 5.13
CA THR A 165 4.84 -17.66 6.37
C THR A 165 4.47 -16.89 7.63
N ALA A 166 4.01 -15.64 7.50
CA ALA A 166 3.58 -14.77 8.60
C ALA A 166 4.62 -14.61 9.73
N GLN A 167 5.91 -14.62 9.39
CA GLN A 167 7.02 -14.39 10.32
C GLN A 167 7.57 -12.98 10.13
N PRO A 168 7.30 -12.01 11.03
CA PRO A 168 7.70 -10.61 10.85
C PRO A 168 9.22 -10.43 10.67
N GLU A 169 10.02 -11.18 11.42
CA GLU A 169 11.48 -11.12 11.43
C GLU A 169 12.06 -11.54 10.06
N LEU A 170 11.50 -12.60 9.47
CA LEU A 170 11.86 -13.10 8.15
C LEU A 170 11.44 -12.12 7.05
N ILE A 171 10.26 -11.50 7.18
CA ILE A 171 9.78 -10.46 6.25
C ILE A 171 10.69 -9.23 6.29
N ARG A 172 11.07 -8.76 7.49
CA ARG A 172 12.01 -7.62 7.66
C ARG A 172 13.37 -7.92 7.03
N LEU A 173 13.94 -9.10 7.29
CA LEU A 173 15.24 -9.52 6.73
C LEU A 173 15.21 -9.56 5.19
N VAL A 174 14.24 -10.25 4.61
CA VAL A 174 14.13 -10.39 3.14
C VAL A 174 13.84 -9.05 2.48
N ARG A 175 13.03 -8.18 3.11
CA ARG A 175 12.78 -6.81 2.64
C ARG A 175 14.05 -5.98 2.60
N GLN A 176 14.82 -5.93 3.69
CA GLN A 176 16.07 -5.16 3.77
C GLN A 176 17.06 -5.55 2.66
N HIS A 177 17.27 -6.86 2.44
CA HIS A 177 18.13 -7.33 1.35
C HIS A 177 17.55 -7.02 -0.04
N SER A 178 16.22 -7.05 -0.22
CA SER A 178 15.59 -6.68 -1.49
C SER A 178 15.77 -5.18 -1.81
N GLU A 179 15.62 -4.32 -0.82
CA GLU A 179 15.77 -2.87 -0.96
C GLU A 179 17.23 -2.48 -1.23
N LEU A 180 18.20 -3.15 -0.58
CA LEU A 180 19.63 -3.00 -0.87
C LEU A 180 20.00 -3.43 -2.29
N GLU A 181 19.49 -4.58 -2.77
CA GLU A 181 19.80 -5.09 -4.11
C GLU A 181 19.20 -4.21 -5.23
N GLU A 182 18.08 -3.54 -4.96
CA GLU A 182 17.48 -2.55 -5.87
C GLU A 182 18.24 -1.22 -5.88
N LEU A 183 18.75 -0.77 -4.71
CA LEU A 183 19.61 0.39 -4.59
C LEU A 183 20.93 0.20 -5.36
N ASP A 184 21.57 -0.97 -5.23
CA ASP A 184 22.78 -1.34 -5.99
C ASP A 184 22.56 -1.34 -7.51
N ARG A 185 21.32 -1.56 -7.97
CA ARG A 185 20.91 -1.47 -9.39
C ARG A 185 20.56 -0.06 -9.84
N GLY A 186 20.63 0.94 -8.97
CA GLY A 186 20.25 2.32 -9.26
C GLY A 186 18.75 2.53 -9.44
N ARG A 187 17.90 1.62 -8.91
CA ARG A 187 16.44 1.83 -8.87
C ARG A 187 16.06 2.44 -7.52
N ALA A 188 15.20 3.45 -7.55
CA ALA A 188 14.87 4.24 -6.37
C ALA A 188 14.01 3.45 -5.35
N GLU A 189 14.01 3.96 -4.11
CA GLU A 189 13.35 3.39 -2.93
C GLU A 189 11.87 3.06 -3.15
N GLY A 190 11.38 2.00 -2.48
CA GLY A 190 9.96 1.63 -2.43
C GLY A 190 9.48 0.66 -3.52
N LEU A 191 10.33 0.24 -4.46
CA LEU A 191 9.93 -0.68 -5.53
C LEU A 191 9.57 -2.12 -5.08
N ALA A 192 9.99 -2.54 -3.88
CA ALA A 192 9.80 -3.91 -3.40
C ALA A 192 8.31 -4.32 -3.27
N ASP A 193 7.43 -3.36 -2.95
CA ASP A 193 5.97 -3.53 -2.95
C ASP A 193 5.28 -2.80 -4.12
N ALA A 194 6.03 -2.28 -5.10
CA ALA A 194 5.42 -1.71 -6.29
C ALA A 194 4.81 -2.83 -7.14
N ALA A 195 3.58 -2.61 -7.61
CA ALA A 195 2.96 -3.50 -8.58
C ALA A 195 3.85 -3.55 -9.85
N PRO A 196 4.09 -4.75 -10.43
CA PRO A 196 4.82 -4.84 -11.69
C PRO A 196 4.06 -4.08 -12.79
N PRO A 197 4.75 -3.52 -13.80
CA PRO A 197 4.08 -2.93 -14.95
C PRO A 197 3.15 -3.97 -15.59
N CYS A 198 1.88 -3.59 -15.78
CA CYS A 198 0.82 -4.51 -16.15
C CYS A 198 0.95 -5.00 -17.59
N ASP A 199 1.19 -6.30 -17.75
CA ASP A 199 0.79 -7.10 -18.92
C ASP A 199 -0.01 -8.32 -18.43
N ASP A 200 -1.34 -8.25 -18.57
CA ASP A 200 -2.37 -9.31 -18.50
C ASP A 200 -2.41 -10.32 -17.32
N ALA A 201 -1.47 -10.27 -16.38
CA ALA A 201 -1.43 -11.14 -15.20
C ALA A 201 -1.64 -10.34 -13.90
N VAL A 202 -2.70 -10.71 -13.16
CA VAL A 202 -3.06 -10.10 -11.87
C VAL A 202 -2.09 -10.55 -10.78
N TRP A 203 -0.90 -9.94 -10.76
CA TRP A 203 0.08 -10.11 -9.70
C TRP A 203 -0.22 -9.14 -8.54
N CYS A 204 -0.64 -9.68 -7.39
CA CYS A 204 -0.71 -8.90 -6.16
C CYS A 204 0.69 -8.54 -5.65
N THR A 205 0.80 -7.41 -4.96
CA THR A 205 2.03 -7.01 -4.25
C THR A 205 2.29 -7.92 -3.04
N PRO A 206 3.53 -8.00 -2.51
CA PRO A 206 3.82 -8.80 -1.30
C PRO A 206 2.94 -8.40 -0.11
N LEU A 207 2.70 -7.10 0.06
CA LEU A 207 1.84 -6.55 1.10
C LEU A 207 0.35 -6.90 0.89
N GLU A 208 -0.18 -6.81 -0.34
CA GLU A 208 -1.54 -7.27 -0.66
C GLU A 208 -1.71 -8.78 -0.42
N LEU A 209 -0.68 -9.58 -0.73
CA LEU A 209 -0.67 -11.02 -0.43
C LEU A 209 -0.69 -11.29 1.07
N GLY A 210 0.07 -10.52 1.86
CA GLY A 210 0.07 -10.60 3.33
C GLY A 210 -1.28 -10.24 3.97
N ILE A 211 -1.99 -9.23 3.41
CA ILE A 211 -3.36 -8.88 3.81
C ILE A 211 -4.33 -10.00 3.44
N ALA A 212 -4.26 -10.51 2.20
CA ALA A 212 -5.17 -11.55 1.70
C ALA A 212 -5.01 -12.92 2.38
N ASP A 213 -3.81 -13.25 2.87
CA ASP A 213 -3.51 -14.48 3.61
C ASP A 213 -4.04 -14.44 5.06
N GLY A 214 -4.26 -13.25 5.62
CA GLY A 214 -4.97 -13.03 6.89
C GLY A 214 -4.29 -13.56 8.16
N LYS A 215 -3.08 -14.12 8.07
CA LYS A 215 -2.34 -14.64 9.24
C LYS A 215 -1.67 -13.56 10.09
N LEU A 216 -1.39 -12.38 9.52
CA LEU A 216 -0.77 -11.25 10.21
C LEU A 216 -1.84 -10.25 10.66
N SER A 217 -1.69 -9.70 11.87
CA SER A 217 -2.59 -8.63 12.35
C SER A 217 -2.34 -7.30 11.63
N ALA A 218 -3.35 -6.43 11.60
CA ALA A 218 -3.24 -5.09 10.98
C ALA A 218 -2.08 -4.25 11.55
N ALA A 219 -1.77 -4.40 12.84
CA ALA A 219 -0.62 -3.75 13.48
C ALA A 219 0.72 -4.30 12.95
N GLN A 220 0.86 -5.63 12.83
CA GLN A 220 2.06 -6.25 12.26
C GLN A 220 2.23 -5.91 10.78
N LEU A 221 1.16 -5.97 9.98
CA LEU A 221 1.19 -5.56 8.56
C LEU A 221 1.60 -4.08 8.43
N SER A 222 1.05 -3.23 9.29
CA SER A 222 1.40 -1.81 9.37
C SER A 222 2.88 -1.59 9.73
N GLU A 223 3.46 -2.34 10.68
CA GLU A 223 4.89 -2.29 11.02
C GLU A 223 5.80 -2.78 9.88
N LEU A 224 5.38 -3.84 9.18
CA LEU A 224 6.13 -4.51 8.12
C LEU A 224 6.09 -3.77 6.77
N ALA A 225 5.11 -2.88 6.59
CA ALA A 225 5.04 -2.00 5.43
C ALA A 225 6.10 -0.89 5.50
N PRO A 226 6.78 -0.59 4.38
CA PRO A 226 7.66 0.57 4.29
C PRO A 226 6.81 1.84 4.24
N LEU A 227 7.32 2.95 4.76
CA LEU A 227 6.53 4.19 4.92
C LEU A 227 6.48 5.00 3.61
N THR A 228 5.92 4.40 2.58
CA THR A 228 5.83 4.92 1.21
C THR A 228 4.37 5.24 0.82
N PRO A 229 4.12 6.15 -0.13
CA PRO A 229 2.78 6.38 -0.67
C PRO A 229 2.20 5.13 -1.36
N VAL A 230 3.05 4.26 -1.93
CA VAL A 230 2.62 2.98 -2.55
C VAL A 230 1.97 2.08 -1.51
N SER A 231 2.59 1.93 -0.33
CA SER A 231 2.06 1.13 0.78
C SER A 231 0.77 1.71 1.36
N LEU A 232 0.66 3.04 1.45
CA LEU A 232 -0.61 3.69 1.80
C LEU A 232 -1.71 3.36 0.78
N GLY A 233 -1.40 3.47 -0.52
CA GLY A 233 -2.31 3.12 -1.60
C GLY A 233 -2.79 1.67 -1.57
N VAL A 234 -1.92 0.73 -1.18
CA VAL A 234 -2.29 -0.68 -0.92
C VAL A 234 -3.32 -0.78 0.21
N PHE A 235 -3.05 -0.14 1.36
CA PHE A 235 -3.97 -0.17 2.50
C PHE A 235 -5.33 0.47 2.19
N THR A 236 -5.36 1.56 1.43
CA THR A 236 -6.63 2.19 0.98
C THR A 236 -7.42 1.37 -0.06
N ARG A 237 -6.81 0.32 -0.64
CA ARG A 237 -7.48 -0.60 -1.59
C ARG A 237 -7.93 -1.92 -0.98
N VAL A 238 -7.16 -2.49 -0.04
CA VAL A 238 -7.31 -3.90 0.36
C VAL A 238 -7.40 -4.10 1.89
N GLY A 239 -6.99 -3.13 2.71
CA GLY A 239 -6.89 -3.32 4.16
C GLY A 239 -6.97 -2.01 4.96
N PRO A 240 -8.16 -1.39 5.09
CA PRO A 240 -8.32 -0.09 5.73
C PRO A 240 -7.93 -0.08 7.22
N ASP A 241 -8.03 -1.21 7.91
CA ASP A 241 -7.66 -1.33 9.33
C ASP A 241 -6.16 -1.08 9.59
N CYS A 242 -5.32 -1.27 8.56
CA CYS A 242 -3.88 -0.99 8.64
C CYS A 242 -3.56 0.51 8.55
N ILE A 243 -4.50 1.34 8.07
CA ILE A 243 -4.27 2.77 7.79
C ILE A 243 -3.96 3.54 9.08
N VAL A 244 -4.76 3.37 10.15
CA VAL A 244 -4.57 4.11 11.40
C VAL A 244 -3.18 3.87 12.04
N PRO A 245 -2.74 2.63 12.28
CA PRO A 245 -1.38 2.40 12.80
C PRO A 245 -0.28 2.83 11.82
N PHE A 246 -0.51 2.74 10.49
CA PHE A 246 0.48 3.13 9.49
C PHE A 246 0.70 4.64 9.48
N LEU A 247 -0.38 5.41 9.47
CA LEU A 247 -0.34 6.88 9.55
C LEU A 247 0.26 7.34 10.88
N GLY A 248 0.03 6.62 11.98
CA GLY A 248 0.71 6.86 13.25
C GLY A 248 2.24 6.78 13.13
N ARG A 249 2.76 5.78 12.41
CA ARG A 249 4.21 5.67 12.10
C ARG A 249 4.68 6.79 11.18
N CYS A 250 3.91 7.17 10.16
CA CYS A 250 4.25 8.28 9.26
C CYS A 250 4.36 9.63 10.00
N LEU A 251 3.42 9.91 10.91
CA LEU A 251 3.44 11.12 11.74
C LEU A 251 4.65 11.15 12.69
N ALA A 252 5.02 9.99 13.25
CA ALA A 252 6.20 9.88 14.12
C ALA A 252 7.53 10.10 13.39
N GLN A 253 7.55 9.99 12.06
CA GLN A 253 8.72 10.25 11.21
C GLN A 253 8.60 11.54 10.36
N ASP A 254 7.62 12.40 10.66
CA ASP A 254 7.36 13.68 9.99
C ASP A 254 7.27 13.60 8.45
N ILE A 255 6.68 12.51 7.94
CA ILE A 255 6.54 12.29 6.49
C ILE A 255 5.48 13.26 5.94
N ARG A 256 5.86 14.06 4.94
CA ARG A 256 4.98 15.10 4.39
C ARG A 256 3.71 14.50 3.80
N ALA A 257 2.56 15.04 4.22
CA ALA A 257 1.24 14.70 3.72
C ALA A 257 1.13 14.73 2.17
N ALA A 258 1.76 15.71 1.53
CA ALA A 258 1.84 15.83 0.07
C ALA A 258 2.61 14.69 -0.62
N GLN A 259 3.57 14.05 0.06
CA GLN A 259 4.25 12.86 -0.47
C GLN A 259 3.34 11.62 -0.33
N LEU A 260 2.68 11.46 0.82
CA LEU A 260 1.77 10.33 1.08
C LEU A 260 0.54 10.32 0.15
N ALA A 261 0.00 11.49 -0.21
CA ALA A 261 -1.18 11.60 -1.06
C ALA A 261 -0.98 11.17 -2.52
N GLN A 262 0.27 10.98 -2.99
CA GLN A 262 0.60 10.73 -4.40
C GLN A 262 -0.10 9.51 -5.03
N HIS A 263 -0.44 8.50 -4.21
CA HIS A 263 -1.11 7.27 -4.65
C HIS A 263 -2.48 7.06 -4.02
N VAL A 264 -3.11 8.12 -3.51
CA VAL A 264 -4.46 8.08 -2.91
C VAL A 264 -5.43 8.86 -3.80
N SER A 265 -6.44 8.18 -4.35
CA SER A 265 -7.50 8.82 -5.16
C SER A 265 -8.77 9.08 -4.35
N SER A 266 -9.68 9.91 -4.89
CA SER A 266 -11.03 10.08 -4.34
C SER A 266 -11.86 8.78 -4.34
N ALA A 267 -11.60 7.86 -5.28
CA ALA A 267 -12.19 6.52 -5.28
C ALA A 267 -11.67 5.65 -4.13
N ASP A 268 -10.38 5.79 -3.76
CA ASP A 268 -9.80 5.09 -2.61
C ASP A 268 -10.33 5.66 -1.29
N VAL A 269 -10.43 6.99 -1.16
CA VAL A 269 -11.10 7.64 -0.01
C VAL A 269 -12.56 7.18 0.10
N THR A 270 -13.28 7.07 -1.03
CA THR A 270 -14.65 6.55 -1.07
C THR A 270 -14.74 5.11 -0.54
N ARG A 271 -13.78 4.24 -0.91
CA ARG A 271 -13.73 2.86 -0.42
C ARG A 271 -13.48 2.82 1.08
N VAL A 272 -12.45 3.51 1.57
CA VAL A 272 -12.10 3.55 2.99
C VAL A 272 -13.24 4.14 3.83
N LEU A 273 -13.94 5.17 3.34
CA LEU A 273 -15.14 5.70 4.01
C LEU A 273 -16.21 4.62 4.22
N ARG A 274 -16.53 3.84 3.18
CA ARG A 274 -17.55 2.78 3.26
C ARG A 274 -17.17 1.62 4.18
N GLU A 275 -15.89 1.29 4.25
CA GLU A 275 -15.38 0.13 5.01
C GLU A 275 -15.03 0.48 6.46
N SER A 276 -14.40 1.63 6.71
CA SER A 276 -13.97 2.08 8.04
C SER A 276 -13.93 3.62 8.13
N PRO A 277 -14.98 4.28 8.65
CA PRO A 277 -15.01 5.74 8.76
C PRO A 277 -13.94 6.27 9.73
N LEU A 278 -13.51 5.49 10.73
CA LEU A 278 -12.39 5.84 11.60
C LEU A 278 -11.08 5.95 10.81
N ALA A 279 -10.80 4.98 9.94
CA ALA A 279 -9.62 5.00 9.07
C ALA A 279 -9.70 6.16 8.07
N ALA A 280 -10.88 6.44 7.51
CA ALA A 280 -11.10 7.57 6.61
C ALA A 280 -10.92 8.93 7.30
N ALA A 281 -11.40 9.08 8.54
CA ALA A 281 -11.20 10.28 9.35
C ALA A 281 -9.71 10.53 9.60
N SER A 282 -8.97 9.48 9.99
CA SER A 282 -7.51 9.55 10.17
C SER A 282 -6.81 9.95 8.87
N LEU A 283 -7.10 9.25 7.76
CA LEU A 283 -6.55 9.49 6.43
C LEU A 283 -6.76 10.94 5.97
N LEU A 284 -7.99 11.45 6.02
CA LEU A 284 -8.31 12.82 5.60
C LEU A 284 -7.63 13.87 6.49
N ASN A 285 -7.49 13.60 7.79
CA ASN A 285 -6.92 14.56 8.73
C ASN A 285 -5.38 14.57 8.70
N THR A 286 -4.73 13.46 8.32
CA THR A 286 -3.26 13.40 8.11
C THR A 286 -2.83 13.86 6.73
N LEU A 287 -3.64 13.61 5.69
CA LEU A 287 -3.39 14.13 4.34
C LEU A 287 -3.76 15.62 4.21
N ALA A 288 -4.36 16.21 5.24
CA ALA A 288 -4.59 17.65 5.38
C ALA A 288 -3.47 18.32 6.21
N SER A 289 -2.65 19.15 5.55
CA SER A 289 -1.53 19.85 6.18
C SER A 289 -1.56 21.35 5.85
N ARG A 290 -0.67 22.14 6.47
CA ARG A 290 -0.53 23.56 6.10
C ARG A 290 -0.02 23.68 4.66
N PRO A 291 -0.51 24.65 3.87
CA PRO A 291 0.01 24.90 2.53
C PRO A 291 1.48 25.29 2.58
N GLU A 292 2.26 24.89 1.57
CA GLU A 292 3.64 25.38 1.41
C GLU A 292 3.60 26.88 1.05
N GLU A 293 4.38 27.71 1.75
CA GLU A 293 4.46 29.17 1.54
C GLU A 293 5.64 29.52 0.62
N ASP A 294 5.39 30.08 -0.56
CA ASP A 294 6.44 30.41 -1.53
C ASP A 294 7.36 31.55 -1.01
N ASN A 295 6.81 32.51 -0.26
CA ASN A 295 7.56 33.62 0.31
C ASN A 295 6.93 34.14 1.63
N PRO A 296 7.28 33.54 2.79
CA PRO A 296 6.69 33.90 4.08
C PRO A 296 7.09 35.30 4.57
N ALA A 297 8.10 35.95 3.97
CA ALA A 297 8.53 37.29 4.37
C ALA A 297 7.64 38.39 3.76
N TRP A 298 7.13 38.19 2.55
CA TRP A 298 6.35 39.19 1.81
C TRP A 298 4.85 38.92 1.83
N HIS A 299 4.44 37.66 1.80
CA HIS A 299 3.03 37.25 1.78
C HIS A 299 2.81 36.03 2.68
N PRO A 300 2.97 36.18 4.02
CA PRO A 300 2.79 35.08 4.97
C PRO A 300 1.35 34.54 4.99
N LEU A 301 1.19 33.28 5.36
CA LEU A 301 -0.12 32.66 5.57
C LEU A 301 -0.91 33.41 6.68
N PRO A 302 -2.15 33.87 6.41
CA PRO A 302 -2.88 34.71 7.35
C PRO A 302 -3.36 33.91 8.56
N ARG A 303 -2.84 34.25 9.74
CA ARG A 303 -3.29 33.69 11.03
C ARG A 303 -4.67 34.19 11.47
N ARG A 304 -5.15 35.29 10.88
CA ARG A 304 -6.43 35.94 11.18
C ARG A 304 -7.20 36.20 9.91
N VAL A 305 -8.42 35.69 9.82
CA VAL A 305 -9.29 35.81 8.65
C VAL A 305 -10.65 36.36 9.08
N SER A 306 -11.29 37.14 8.21
CA SER A 306 -12.65 37.66 8.41
C SER A 306 -13.69 36.63 7.96
N PHE A 307 -14.56 36.22 8.87
CA PHE A 307 -15.75 35.40 8.63
C PHE A 307 -17.00 36.25 8.36
N ALA A 308 -16.85 37.56 8.15
CA ALA A 308 -17.95 38.42 7.75
C ALA A 308 -18.34 38.16 6.28
N PRO A 309 -19.63 38.12 5.94
CA PRO A 309 -20.08 37.85 4.58
C PRO A 309 -19.55 38.89 3.60
N GLN A 310 -19.01 38.45 2.47
CA GLN A 310 -18.36 39.29 1.47
C GLN A 310 -19.30 39.71 0.33
N GLY A 311 -20.47 39.07 0.19
CA GLY A 311 -21.48 39.39 -0.83
C GLY A 311 -22.89 39.70 -0.28
N VAL A 312 -23.74 40.28 -1.12
CA VAL A 312 -25.15 40.57 -0.79
C VAL A 312 -25.95 39.28 -0.59
N LEU A 313 -25.77 38.29 -1.47
CA LEU A 313 -26.41 36.97 -1.34
C LEU A 313 -25.98 36.25 -0.06
N GLU A 314 -24.69 36.28 0.26
CA GLU A 314 -24.15 35.70 1.49
C GLU A 314 -24.67 36.43 2.73
N THR A 315 -24.75 37.76 2.68
CA THR A 315 -25.37 38.58 3.74
C THR A 315 -26.84 38.21 3.93
N ILE A 316 -27.61 38.01 2.86
CA ILE A 316 -29.01 37.58 2.94
C ILE A 316 -29.12 36.17 3.53
N ARG A 317 -28.30 35.22 3.06
CA ARG A 317 -28.24 33.84 3.57
C ARG A 317 -27.92 33.79 5.07
N CYS A 318 -26.87 34.48 5.51
CA CYS A 318 -26.46 34.54 6.92
C CYS A 318 -27.38 35.36 7.82
N ARG A 319 -28.30 36.16 7.26
CA ARG A 319 -29.20 37.05 8.01
C ARG A 319 -30.65 36.56 8.08
N HIS A 320 -31.11 35.80 7.08
CA HIS A 320 -32.53 35.45 6.93
C HIS A 320 -32.82 33.95 6.86
N LEU A 321 -31.79 33.09 6.74
CA LEU A 321 -31.92 31.64 6.93
C LEU A 321 -31.29 31.24 8.26
N LEU A 322 -31.84 30.21 8.92
CA LEU A 322 -31.57 29.79 10.31
C LEU A 322 -30.16 29.22 10.58
N ASN A 323 -29.17 29.51 9.72
CA ASN A 323 -27.82 28.96 9.84
C ASN A 323 -26.99 29.71 10.89
N PRO A 324 -26.27 29.00 11.79
CA PRO A 324 -25.32 29.62 12.69
C PRO A 324 -24.14 30.25 11.92
N PRO A 325 -23.42 31.23 12.51
CA PRO A 325 -22.24 31.82 11.87
C PRO A 325 -21.20 30.75 11.57
N PRO A 326 -20.55 30.78 10.39
CA PRO A 326 -19.65 29.73 9.94
C PRO A 326 -18.49 29.52 10.91
N ALA A 327 -18.28 28.26 11.31
CA ALA A 327 -17.17 27.86 12.18
C ALA A 327 -15.88 27.54 11.39
N CYS A 328 -16.00 27.34 10.07
CA CYS A 328 -14.89 27.14 9.13
C CYS A 328 -15.16 27.92 7.84
N LEU A 329 -14.10 28.31 7.15
CA LEU A 329 -14.16 28.88 5.79
C LEU A 329 -13.56 27.86 4.83
N THR A 330 -14.21 27.67 3.69
CA THR A 330 -13.82 26.65 2.70
C THR A 330 -13.96 27.14 1.28
N PHE A 331 -12.92 26.91 0.51
CA PHE A 331 -12.79 27.23 -0.91
C PHE A 331 -12.18 26.03 -1.64
N TYR A 332 -12.43 25.93 -2.95
CA TYR A 332 -11.86 24.91 -3.82
C TYR A 332 -11.06 25.63 -4.91
N GLU A 333 -9.74 25.46 -4.87
CA GLU A 333 -8.78 26.14 -5.74
C GLU A 333 -7.80 25.09 -6.29
N PRO A 334 -7.35 25.18 -7.56
CA PRO A 334 -6.41 24.22 -8.17
C PRO A 334 -4.97 24.42 -7.68
N HIS A 335 -4.80 24.86 -6.43
CA HIS A 335 -3.56 25.37 -5.86
C HIS A 335 -3.34 24.83 -4.45
N SER A 336 -2.32 23.99 -4.27
CA SER A 336 -1.91 23.45 -2.98
C SER A 336 -0.88 24.30 -2.21
N ARG A 337 -0.47 25.44 -2.80
CA ARG A 337 0.56 26.35 -2.27
C ARG A 337 0.04 27.76 -2.07
N TRP A 338 0.55 28.43 -1.04
CA TRP A 338 0.34 29.84 -0.80
C TRP A 338 1.30 30.65 -1.68
N LYS A 339 0.89 30.81 -2.95
CA LYS A 339 1.69 31.42 -4.01
C LYS A 339 1.98 32.91 -3.84
N TYR A 340 3.21 33.31 -4.16
CA TYR A 340 3.61 34.72 -4.24
C TYR A 340 4.69 34.92 -5.30
N ASP A 341 4.43 35.80 -6.27
CA ASP A 341 5.43 36.18 -7.28
C ASP A 341 6.23 37.39 -6.79
N SER A 342 7.49 37.15 -6.42
CA SER A 342 8.43 38.19 -5.97
C SER A 342 8.91 39.14 -7.09
N SER A 343 8.68 38.81 -8.36
CA SER A 343 9.08 39.66 -9.49
C SER A 343 8.03 40.72 -9.82
N THR A 344 6.75 40.36 -9.78
CA THR A 344 5.62 41.29 -9.98
C THR A 344 5.04 41.83 -8.67
N PHE A 345 5.47 41.29 -7.52
CA PHE A 345 4.91 41.54 -6.19
C PHE A 345 3.40 41.22 -6.08
N THR A 346 2.92 40.25 -6.87
CA THR A 346 1.51 39.84 -6.93
C THR A 346 1.25 38.46 -6.31
N PHE A 347 -0.02 38.22 -5.99
CA PHE A 347 -0.54 36.96 -5.47
C PHE A 347 -1.89 36.62 -6.12
N PRO A 348 -2.33 35.35 -6.13
CA PRO A 348 -3.62 34.94 -6.66
C PRO A 348 -4.80 35.76 -6.09
N PRO A 349 -5.78 36.19 -6.90
CA PRO A 349 -6.89 37.05 -6.44
C PRO A 349 -7.66 36.50 -5.23
N TRP A 350 -7.83 35.18 -5.13
CA TRP A 350 -8.53 34.54 -4.02
C TRP A 350 -7.83 34.72 -2.66
N HIS A 351 -6.50 34.94 -2.63
CA HIS A 351 -5.78 35.27 -1.40
C HIS A 351 -6.32 36.55 -0.74
N SER A 352 -6.76 37.54 -1.55
CA SER A 352 -7.29 38.82 -1.03
C SER A 352 -8.60 38.67 -0.24
N GLY A 353 -9.36 37.59 -0.48
CA GLY A 353 -10.55 37.27 0.32
C GLY A 353 -10.23 36.76 1.72
N LEU A 354 -9.02 36.22 1.94
CA LEU A 354 -8.56 35.67 3.22
C LEU A 354 -7.70 36.66 4.01
N VAL A 355 -6.89 37.47 3.33
CA VAL A 355 -6.08 38.52 3.98
C VAL A 355 -7.02 39.59 4.54
N PRO A 356 -6.96 39.90 5.86
CA PRO A 356 -7.83 40.91 6.44
C PRO A 356 -7.47 42.31 5.88
N PRO A 357 -8.47 43.18 5.62
CA PRO A 357 -8.25 44.50 5.03
C PRO A 357 -7.30 45.34 5.88
N SER A 358 -6.49 46.18 5.21
CA SER A 358 -5.44 46.95 5.89
C SER A 358 -6.04 47.95 6.89
N ARG A 359 -5.21 48.41 7.85
CA ARG A 359 -5.62 49.47 8.80
C ARG A 359 -6.13 50.75 8.11
N VAL A 360 -5.76 50.98 6.84
CA VAL A 360 -6.21 52.11 6.03
C VAL A 360 -7.62 51.88 5.47
N ASP A 361 -7.90 50.66 4.97
CA ASP A 361 -9.21 50.28 4.45
C ASP A 361 -10.29 50.28 5.55
N VAL A 362 -9.92 49.84 6.76
CA VAL A 362 -10.78 49.89 7.95
C VAL A 362 -11.23 51.32 8.26
N ARG A 363 -10.41 52.35 7.98
CA ARG A 363 -10.81 53.76 8.18
C ARG A 363 -11.81 54.24 7.13
N ARG A 364 -11.66 53.87 5.84
CA ARG A 364 -12.66 54.19 4.81
C ARG A 364 -14.02 53.53 5.08
N MET A 365 -14.03 52.31 5.64
CA MET A 365 -15.28 51.62 5.99
C MET A 365 -15.97 52.15 7.26
N GLN A 366 -15.35 53.02 8.08
CA GLN A 366 -16.00 53.55 9.29
C GLN A 366 -17.24 54.41 9.04
N HIS A 367 -17.42 54.94 7.83
CA HIS A 367 -18.61 55.71 7.45
C HIS A 367 -19.77 54.85 6.89
N GLY A 368 -19.60 53.53 6.81
CA GLY A 368 -20.60 52.59 6.29
C GLY A 368 -21.07 51.56 7.32
N VAL A 369 -22.18 51.85 8.01
CA VAL A 369 -23.07 50.91 8.74
C VAL A 369 -22.37 49.77 9.51
N GLY A 370 -21.80 50.10 10.68
CA GLY A 370 -21.77 49.30 11.93
C GLY A 370 -21.19 47.87 11.99
N TRP A 371 -21.43 47.00 11.02
CA TRP A 371 -21.40 45.54 11.18
C TRP A 371 -20.19 44.83 10.57
N ARG A 372 -19.41 45.48 9.69
CA ARG A 372 -18.21 44.88 9.06
C ARG A 372 -17.06 44.57 10.02
N ARG A 373 -17.19 44.85 11.33
CA ARG A 373 -16.06 44.98 12.26
C ARG A 373 -15.79 43.79 13.18
N GLN A 374 -16.58 42.71 13.14
CA GLN A 374 -16.70 41.83 14.33
C GLN A 374 -16.76 40.30 14.10
N MET A 375 -16.22 39.78 12.99
CA MET A 375 -16.00 38.34 12.83
C MET A 375 -14.60 37.97 12.33
N VAL A 376 -13.57 38.72 12.73
CA VAL A 376 -12.18 38.25 12.55
C VAL A 376 -11.86 37.20 13.61
N ARG A 377 -11.41 36.02 13.19
CA ARG A 377 -11.02 34.91 14.08
C ARG A 377 -9.59 34.48 13.78
N ASP A 378 -8.92 33.95 14.79
CA ASP A 378 -7.67 33.20 14.60
C ASP A 378 -7.99 31.87 13.92
N VAL A 379 -7.20 31.48 12.91
CA VAL A 379 -7.44 30.30 12.06
C VAL A 379 -6.19 29.45 11.86
N ASP A 380 -6.41 28.16 11.59
CA ASP A 380 -5.41 27.22 11.08
C ASP A 380 -5.84 26.83 9.65
N ILE A 381 -5.09 27.27 8.64
CA ILE A 381 -5.40 27.00 7.23
C ILE A 381 -4.75 25.66 6.85
N ARG A 382 -5.56 24.75 6.30
CA ARG A 382 -5.11 23.43 5.83
C ARG A 382 -5.57 23.19 4.40
N VAL A 383 -4.73 22.47 3.65
CA VAL A 383 -5.00 21.95 2.32
C VAL A 383 -5.01 20.43 2.42
N CYS A 384 -6.07 19.80 1.90
CA CYS A 384 -6.11 18.36 1.65
C CYS A 384 -5.35 18.08 0.35
N HIS A 385 -4.34 17.21 0.38
CA HIS A 385 -3.52 16.89 -0.80
C HIS A 385 -4.10 15.78 -1.67
N VAL A 386 -5.21 15.15 -1.28
CA VAL A 386 -5.92 14.18 -2.12
C VAL A 386 -6.69 14.92 -3.22
N PRO A 387 -6.53 14.59 -4.51
CA PRO A 387 -7.26 15.23 -5.59
C PRO A 387 -8.75 14.85 -5.58
N ASP A 388 -9.59 15.77 -6.06
CA ASP A 388 -11.00 15.55 -6.42
C ASP A 388 -11.88 14.90 -5.33
N VAL A 389 -11.58 15.11 -4.05
CA VAL A 389 -12.35 14.59 -2.90
C VAL A 389 -13.78 15.15 -2.86
N ALA A 390 -14.04 16.29 -3.49
CA ALA A 390 -15.36 16.90 -3.61
C ALA A 390 -16.20 16.25 -4.72
N CYS A 391 -16.28 14.91 -4.75
CA CYS A 391 -17.01 14.14 -5.76
C CYS A 391 -18.28 13.46 -5.19
N ALA A 392 -19.23 13.12 -6.06
CA ALA A 392 -20.53 12.58 -5.65
C ALA A 392 -20.42 11.24 -4.89
N GLU A 393 -19.41 10.44 -5.22
CA GLU A 393 -19.13 9.13 -4.64
C GLU A 393 -18.73 9.23 -3.16
N VAL A 394 -17.95 10.26 -2.79
CA VAL A 394 -17.55 10.56 -1.41
C VAL A 394 -18.77 10.98 -0.58
N PHE A 395 -19.62 11.87 -1.12
CA PHE A 395 -20.87 12.26 -0.42
C PHE A 395 -21.87 11.10 -0.31
N ALA A 396 -21.97 10.26 -1.35
CA ALA A 396 -22.78 9.05 -1.30
C ALA A 396 -22.27 8.06 -0.24
N ALA A 397 -20.94 7.90 -0.10
CA ALA A 397 -20.34 7.10 0.97
C ALA A 397 -20.67 7.66 2.37
N LEU A 398 -20.46 8.96 2.59
CA LEU A 398 -20.82 9.63 3.85
C LEU A 398 -22.29 9.43 4.24
N GLY A 399 -23.19 9.39 3.27
CA GLY A 399 -24.62 9.13 3.48
C GLY A 399 -25.01 7.68 3.79
N THR A 400 -24.07 6.72 3.73
CA THR A 400 -24.36 5.31 4.08
C THR A 400 -24.38 5.04 5.58
N HIS A 401 -23.67 5.87 6.36
CA HIS A 401 -23.47 5.70 7.79
C HIS A 401 -24.73 5.98 8.62
N LYS A 402 -24.94 5.17 9.66
CA LYS A 402 -26.14 5.22 10.52
C LYS A 402 -25.85 5.05 12.01
N SER A 403 -24.76 4.39 12.39
CA SER A 403 -24.44 4.24 13.81
C SER A 403 -23.85 5.52 14.39
N ARG A 404 -24.01 5.73 15.71
CA ARG A 404 -23.50 6.92 16.39
C ARG A 404 -21.97 7.06 16.29
N GLU A 405 -21.27 5.94 16.26
CA GLU A 405 -19.80 5.88 16.17
C GLU A 405 -19.33 6.22 14.75
N GLU A 406 -20.00 5.70 13.71
CA GLU A 406 -19.70 6.09 12.32
C GLU A 406 -19.91 7.59 12.09
N LEU A 407 -20.92 8.19 12.73
CA LEU A 407 -21.21 9.62 12.62
C LEU A 407 -20.10 10.53 13.18
N GLU A 408 -19.10 10.01 13.89
CA GLU A 408 -17.91 10.78 14.29
C GLU A 408 -17.10 11.28 13.08
N ILE A 409 -17.24 10.66 11.90
CA ILE A 409 -16.65 11.16 10.65
C ILE A 409 -17.04 12.63 10.38
N PHE A 410 -18.26 13.03 10.74
CA PHE A 410 -18.77 14.40 10.58
C PHE A 410 -18.18 15.40 11.58
N ALA A 411 -17.43 14.96 12.60
CA ALA A 411 -16.63 15.85 13.44
C ALA A 411 -15.33 16.30 12.73
N THR A 412 -14.83 15.50 11.77
CA THR A 412 -13.57 15.73 11.05
C THR A 412 -13.59 17.09 10.32
N PRO A 413 -12.58 17.97 10.51
CA PRO A 413 -12.56 19.30 9.91
C PRO A 413 -12.67 19.29 8.37
N MET A 414 -12.05 18.31 7.70
CA MET A 414 -12.13 18.16 6.25
C MET A 414 -13.54 17.78 5.77
N VAL A 415 -14.20 16.83 6.44
CA VAL A 415 -15.57 16.41 6.11
C VAL A 415 -16.57 17.54 6.33
N ARG A 416 -16.45 18.26 7.45
CA ARG A 416 -17.22 19.48 7.72
C ARG A 416 -16.99 20.55 6.65
N GLY A 417 -15.74 20.70 6.22
CA GLY A 417 -15.37 21.64 5.17
C GLY A 417 -15.96 21.31 3.81
N LEU A 418 -15.87 20.04 3.39
CA LEU A 418 -16.47 19.52 2.15
C LEU A 418 -17.99 19.73 2.12
N ILE A 419 -18.68 19.35 3.20
CA ILE A 419 -20.13 19.54 3.34
C ILE A 419 -20.50 21.02 3.32
N SER A 420 -19.78 21.85 4.09
CA SER A 420 -19.97 23.30 4.11
C SER A 420 -19.83 23.91 2.71
N HIS A 421 -18.79 23.52 1.96
CA HIS A 421 -18.54 24.01 0.61
C HIS A 421 -19.63 23.60 -0.38
N VAL A 422 -20.00 22.31 -0.45
CA VAL A 422 -20.99 21.82 -1.41
C VAL A 422 -22.42 22.28 -1.06
N TRP A 423 -22.77 22.33 0.22
CA TRP A 423 -24.09 22.76 0.67
C TRP A 423 -24.29 24.28 0.51
N LEU A 424 -23.37 25.10 1.03
CA LEU A 424 -23.52 26.56 1.01
C LEU A 424 -23.11 27.17 -0.34
N GLY A 425 -22.12 26.60 -1.02
CA GLY A 425 -21.68 27.03 -2.34
C GLY A 425 -22.63 26.58 -3.45
N GLY A 426 -23.05 25.31 -3.42
CA GLY A 426 -23.89 24.68 -4.44
C GLY A 426 -25.38 24.63 -4.07
N ALA A 427 -25.77 23.67 -3.23
CA ALA A 427 -27.17 23.26 -3.03
C ALA A 427 -28.11 24.43 -2.65
N CYS A 428 -27.77 25.22 -1.62
CA CYS A 428 -28.54 26.40 -1.22
C CYS A 428 -28.62 27.50 -2.30
N GLY A 429 -27.73 27.49 -3.29
CA GLY A 429 -27.81 28.34 -4.46
C GLY A 429 -28.90 27.88 -5.42
N VAL A 430 -28.94 26.59 -5.73
CA VAL A 430 -29.96 25.97 -6.59
C VAL A 430 -31.34 26.11 -5.96
N ASP A 431 -31.51 25.80 -4.68
CA ASP A 431 -32.80 25.92 -3.98
C ASP A 431 -33.34 27.36 -3.99
N LEU A 432 -32.46 28.34 -3.83
CA LEU A 432 -32.84 29.76 -3.86
C LEU A 432 -33.23 30.21 -5.28
N VAL A 433 -32.51 29.77 -6.32
CA VAL A 433 -32.89 30.03 -7.71
C VAL A 433 -34.21 29.34 -8.07
N GLN A 434 -34.41 28.10 -7.65
CA GLN A 434 -35.66 27.36 -7.83
C GLN A 434 -36.82 28.06 -7.12
N GLY A 435 -36.63 28.50 -5.87
CA GLY A 435 -37.63 29.26 -5.11
C GLY A 435 -38.01 30.59 -5.78
N LEU A 436 -37.02 31.32 -6.32
CA LEU A 436 -37.26 32.55 -7.08
C LEU A 436 -37.98 32.28 -8.41
N LEU A 437 -37.64 31.20 -9.12
CA LEU A 437 -38.34 30.76 -10.32
C LEU A 437 -39.79 30.35 -10.01
N SER A 438 -40.03 29.59 -8.94
CA SER A 438 -41.36 29.20 -8.50
C SER A 438 -42.21 30.42 -8.11
N LEU A 439 -41.63 31.39 -7.40
CA LEU A 439 -42.29 32.66 -7.08
C LEU A 439 -42.59 33.47 -8.35
N TYR A 440 -41.66 33.53 -9.32
CA TYR A 440 -41.88 34.19 -10.60
C TYR A 440 -43.01 33.54 -11.40
N CYS A 441 -43.00 32.22 -11.55
CA CYS A 441 -44.10 31.48 -12.19
C CYS A 441 -45.45 31.75 -11.51
N LEU A 442 -45.49 31.78 -10.17
CA LEU A 442 -46.70 32.06 -9.40
C LEU A 442 -47.16 33.51 -9.59
N LEU A 443 -46.25 34.48 -9.70
CA LEU A 443 -46.57 35.87 -10.03
C LEU A 443 -47.09 36.04 -11.47
N VAL A 444 -46.58 35.28 -12.44
CA VAL A 444 -47.11 35.25 -13.80
C VAL A 444 -48.54 34.70 -13.81
N VAL A 445 -48.79 33.58 -13.13
CA VAL A 445 -50.14 32.96 -13.00
C VAL A 445 -51.14 33.83 -12.24
N LEU A 446 -50.68 34.78 -11.40
CA LEU A 446 -51.53 35.76 -10.72
C LEU A 446 -51.72 37.08 -11.50
N ALA A 447 -51.01 37.25 -12.62
CA ALA A 447 -51.07 38.43 -13.48
C ALA A 447 -51.85 38.19 -14.80
N GLU A 448 -52.10 36.92 -15.14
CA GLU A 448 -53.13 36.48 -16.09
C GLU A 448 -54.52 36.38 -15.42
#